data_AF-A0A336LP09-F1
#
_entry.id   AF-A0A336LP09-F1
#
_cell.length_a   1.000
_cell.length_b   1.000
_cell.length_c   1.000
_cell.angle_alpha   90.00
_cell.angle_beta   90.00
_cell.angle_gamma   90.00
#
_symmetry.space_group_name_H-M   'P 1'
#
loop_
_entity.id
_entity.type
_entity.pdbx_description
1 polymer ?
#
loop_
_entity_poly.entity_id
_entity_poly.type
_entity_poly.pdbx_seq_one_letter_code
_entity_poly.pdbx_strand_id
1 'polypeptide(L)'
;MTTKIKFLKPDDDSFTSERDAVSVDDSVSTFIFNPHHSLSLNSQRERLPIRSYRDRILYCLENYQTLVLVGETGSGKSTQVPQMIGPSLSHFSKLLLTLLFGLIVWYLYMDVLLYLRIHNYPIDRNYHFNTTILSLPPGGSPAAISSSSSSSSSNHNYLTGSGTKRALATTTSINYNGLTVNNNVDYSEITWIPCDINPLCDVTVKAVMLDQTNHYLFAPMATIFDNIVGISRSSWITANMISFFHVFVAILAGRLIASDCLGMRRIGVVLFQFRTFLDDLDGHVARAKKNIRGERSEIGTSGYYIDGLCDGLGCIALMIGIFVYLKNNPPRRGYTQLQSIIPMSDTKNSDTGVIYKVKVTTKKVVRKVLCFSGQLLLSSTGWNRYIALYQDMLERNDVTPTQYLRQNFVFKSNHFFCIAWLWRIFNVHALLHCLLLGIFCDKLWEFLRLIQYAGYVAIIVIVCITEMHVLEVQKFIYKQLTPANSTSL
;
A
#
# COMPACT_ATOMS: atom_id res chain seq x y z
N MET A 1 3.48 -34.90 46.61
CA MET A 1 3.47 -36.08 45.72
C MET A 1 3.35 -35.59 44.28
N THR A 2 4.36 -35.89 43.46
CA THR A 2 4.50 -35.46 42.07
C THR A 2 3.61 -36.28 41.15
N THR A 3 2.42 -35.75 40.80
CA THR A 3 1.55 -36.37 39.79
C THR A 3 2.11 -36.12 38.39
N LYS A 4 2.81 -37.12 37.86
CA LYS A 4 3.29 -37.18 36.47
C LYS A 4 2.08 -37.26 35.53
N ILE A 5 1.94 -36.30 34.62
CA ILE A 5 0.86 -36.26 33.63
C ILE A 5 1.07 -37.39 32.62
N LYS A 6 0.09 -38.31 32.52
CA LYS A 6 0.09 -39.40 31.53
C LYS A 6 -0.64 -38.93 30.28
N PHE A 7 0.07 -38.87 29.15
CA PHE A 7 -0.54 -38.69 27.83
C PHE A 7 -0.98 -40.07 27.32
N LEU A 8 -2.25 -40.18 26.90
CA LEU A 8 -2.78 -41.38 26.26
C LEU A 8 -2.31 -41.44 24.80
N LYS A 9 -1.85 -42.61 24.37
CA LYS A 9 -1.59 -42.91 22.96
C LYS A 9 -2.90 -43.31 22.28
N PRO A 10 -3.04 -43.09 20.97
CA PRO A 10 -4.13 -43.70 20.22
C PRO A 10 -3.96 -45.23 20.28
N ASP A 11 -5.03 -45.95 20.58
CA ASP A 11 -5.21 -47.43 20.69
C ASP A 11 -5.56 -47.99 22.10
N ASP A 12 -5.87 -47.16 23.11
CA ASP A 12 -6.45 -47.63 24.38
C ASP A 12 -7.99 -47.79 24.28
N ASP A 13 -8.48 -49.01 23.99
CA ASP A 13 -9.90 -49.40 23.87
C ASP A 13 -10.64 -49.51 25.23
N SER A 14 -10.53 -48.50 26.09
CA SER A 14 -11.20 -48.48 27.41
C SER A 14 -12.56 -47.76 27.41
N PHE A 15 -13.36 -47.94 26.35
CA PHE A 15 -14.72 -47.37 26.27
C PHE A 15 -15.78 -48.42 25.91
N THR A 16 -16.05 -49.35 26.82
CA THR A 16 -17.33 -50.09 26.80
C THR A 16 -18.33 -49.31 27.66
N SER A 17 -19.21 -48.54 27.03
CA SER A 17 -20.32 -47.91 27.74
C SER A 17 -21.41 -48.95 28.01
N GLU A 18 -21.60 -49.31 29.30
CA GLU A 18 -22.79 -49.99 29.82
C GLU A 18 -24.03 -49.08 29.70
N ARG A 19 -24.52 -48.86 28.48
CA ARG A 19 -25.64 -47.94 28.20
C ARG A 19 -26.89 -48.60 27.62
N ASP A 20 -27.05 -49.91 27.81
CA ASP A 20 -28.20 -50.67 27.28
C ASP A 20 -28.97 -51.45 28.35
N ALA A 21 -29.24 -50.86 29.53
CA ALA A 21 -30.23 -51.41 30.45
C ALA A 21 -30.77 -50.38 31.46
N VAL A 22 -31.64 -49.44 31.04
CA VAL A 22 -32.61 -48.81 31.97
C VAL A 22 -33.95 -48.59 31.26
N SER A 23 -35.00 -48.97 31.96
CA SER A 23 -36.41 -49.04 31.59
C SER A 23 -37.08 -47.71 31.23
N VAL A 24 -38.04 -47.80 30.31
CA VAL A 24 -39.00 -46.76 29.90
C VAL A 24 -39.96 -46.50 31.06
N ASP A 25 -39.74 -45.41 31.80
CA ASP A 25 -40.78 -44.54 32.38
C ASP A 25 -40.10 -43.52 33.30
N ASP A 26 -39.90 -42.30 32.81
CA ASP A 26 -39.88 -41.13 33.68
C ASP A 26 -40.16 -39.86 32.86
N SER A 27 -41.19 -39.13 33.26
CA SER A 27 -41.48 -37.79 32.78
C SER A 27 -40.34 -36.84 33.19
N VAL A 28 -39.33 -36.72 32.33
CA VAL A 28 -38.22 -35.77 32.53
C VAL A 28 -38.78 -34.35 32.43
N SER A 29 -39.09 -33.74 33.57
CA SER A 29 -39.31 -32.31 33.65
C SER A 29 -38.05 -31.61 33.15
N THR A 30 -38.19 -30.72 32.16
CA THR A 30 -37.13 -29.89 31.58
C THR A 30 -36.65 -28.80 32.55
N PHE A 31 -36.52 -29.12 33.84
CA PHE A 31 -36.07 -28.22 34.87
C PHE A 31 -34.54 -28.27 34.92
N ILE A 32 -33.89 -27.33 34.23
CA ILE A 32 -32.44 -27.17 34.33
C ILE A 32 -32.16 -26.50 35.68
N PHE A 33 -31.92 -27.31 36.71
CA PHE A 33 -31.51 -26.82 38.02
C PHE A 33 -30.10 -26.22 37.94
N ASN A 34 -29.97 -24.93 38.21
CA ASN A 34 -28.68 -24.26 38.39
C ASN A 34 -28.40 -24.10 39.90
N PRO A 35 -27.54 -24.95 40.51
CA PRO A 35 -27.23 -24.89 41.94
C PRO A 35 -26.56 -23.57 42.37
N HIS A 36 -26.10 -22.78 41.39
CA HIS A 36 -25.33 -21.57 41.60
C HIS A 36 -26.09 -20.30 41.17
N HIS A 37 -27.41 -20.38 41.00
CA HIS A 37 -28.25 -19.24 40.60
C HIS A 37 -28.10 -18.00 41.50
N SER A 38 -27.79 -18.19 42.79
CA SER A 38 -27.56 -17.11 43.75
C SER A 38 -26.24 -16.36 43.56
N LEU A 39 -25.31 -16.87 42.76
CA LEU A 39 -24.03 -16.22 42.48
C LEU A 39 -24.13 -15.28 41.30
N SER A 40 -23.26 -14.26 41.27
CA SER A 40 -23.10 -13.43 40.08
C SER A 40 -22.74 -14.29 38.86
N LEU A 41 -23.20 -13.90 37.67
CA LEU A 41 -22.89 -14.63 36.44
C LEU A 41 -21.38 -14.81 36.23
N ASN A 42 -20.56 -13.84 36.61
CA ASN A 42 -19.11 -13.95 36.51
C ASN A 42 -18.55 -15.05 37.43
N SER A 43 -19.03 -15.11 38.67
CA SER A 43 -18.63 -16.14 39.63
C SER A 43 -19.12 -17.54 39.22
N GLN A 44 -20.30 -17.65 38.61
CA GLN A 44 -20.77 -18.93 38.04
C GLN A 44 -19.87 -19.39 36.88
N ARG A 45 -19.47 -18.45 36.02
CA ARG A 45 -18.59 -18.71 34.87
C ARG A 45 -17.19 -19.15 35.27
N GLU A 46 -16.64 -18.59 36.34
CA GLU A 46 -15.33 -18.98 36.88
C GLU A 46 -15.31 -20.40 37.45
N ARG A 47 -16.46 -20.91 37.90
CA ARG A 47 -16.61 -22.25 38.46
C ARG A 47 -16.84 -23.35 37.41
N LEU A 48 -17.06 -22.98 36.15
CA LEU A 48 -17.26 -23.98 35.09
C LEU A 48 -15.98 -24.82 34.89
N PRO A 49 -16.07 -26.14 34.72
CA PRO A 49 -14.90 -27.02 34.62
C PRO A 49 -13.89 -26.61 33.54
N ILE A 50 -14.35 -26.06 32.42
CA ILE A 50 -13.47 -25.60 31.34
C ILE A 50 -12.59 -24.40 31.72
N ARG A 51 -12.95 -23.62 32.75
CA ARG A 51 -12.20 -22.43 33.16
C ARG A 51 -10.76 -22.76 33.55
N SER A 52 -10.53 -23.89 34.21
CA SER A 52 -9.19 -24.35 34.63
C SER A 52 -8.27 -24.64 33.45
N TYR A 53 -8.82 -24.90 32.27
CA TYR A 53 -8.07 -25.19 31.05
C TYR A 53 -7.81 -23.95 30.18
N ARG A 54 -8.23 -22.74 30.62
CA ARG A 54 -8.12 -21.50 29.82
C ARG A 54 -6.75 -21.33 29.17
N ASP A 55 -5.69 -21.39 29.96
CA ASP A 55 -4.35 -21.05 29.45
C ASP A 55 -3.84 -22.12 28.48
N ARG A 56 -4.21 -23.39 28.69
CA ARG A 56 -3.94 -24.48 27.73
C ARG A 56 -4.71 -24.30 26.44
N ILE A 57 -5.98 -23.89 26.52
CA ILE A 57 -6.83 -23.60 25.36
C ILE A 57 -6.24 -22.44 24.56
N LEU A 58 -5.86 -21.35 25.23
CA LEU A 58 -5.23 -20.18 24.59
C LEU A 58 -3.89 -20.55 23.95
N TYR A 59 -3.02 -21.29 24.66
CA TYR A 59 -1.77 -21.80 24.11
C TYR A 59 -2.00 -22.66 22.87
N CYS A 60 -2.98 -23.57 22.91
CA CYS A 60 -3.27 -24.40 21.75
C CYS A 60 -3.85 -23.61 20.57
N LEU A 61 -4.67 -22.59 20.83
CA LEU A 61 -5.19 -21.70 19.79
C LEU A 61 -4.11 -20.83 19.15
N GLU A 62 -3.10 -20.45 19.93
CA GLU A 62 -1.96 -19.67 19.44
C GLU A 62 -1.01 -20.52 18.58
N ASN A 63 -0.78 -21.77 18.97
CA ASN A 63 0.23 -22.63 18.33
C ASN A 63 -0.34 -23.57 17.26
N TYR A 64 -1.63 -23.89 17.30
CA TYR A 64 -2.24 -24.86 16.39
C TYR A 64 -3.42 -24.26 15.63
N GLN A 65 -3.45 -24.52 14.33
CA GLN A 65 -4.53 -24.05 13.43
C GLN A 65 -5.89 -24.70 13.74
N THR A 66 -5.93 -25.85 14.41
CA THR A 66 -7.16 -26.55 14.77
C THR A 66 -7.04 -27.11 16.17
N LEU A 67 -8.02 -26.75 17.01
CA LEU A 67 -8.15 -27.26 18.37
C LEU A 67 -9.44 -28.07 18.48
N VAL A 68 -9.31 -29.35 18.85
CA VAL A 68 -10.44 -30.23 19.16
C VAL A 68 -10.66 -30.19 20.67
N LEU A 69 -11.81 -29.69 21.10
CA LEU A 69 -12.20 -29.65 22.51
C LEU A 69 -13.24 -30.74 22.79
N VAL A 70 -12.84 -31.73 23.59
CA VAL A 70 -13.72 -32.79 24.07
C VAL A 70 -14.10 -32.49 25.52
N GLY A 71 -15.37 -32.70 25.86
CA GLY A 71 -15.82 -32.64 27.25
C GLY A 71 -17.32 -32.89 27.38
N GLU A 72 -17.75 -33.24 28.57
CA GLU A 72 -19.14 -33.60 28.88
C GLU A 72 -20.10 -32.41 28.77
N THR A 73 -21.40 -32.70 28.62
CA THR A 73 -22.46 -31.68 28.68
C THR A 73 -22.40 -30.94 30.01
N GLY A 74 -22.60 -29.62 30.00
CA GLY A 74 -22.49 -28.79 31.22
C GLY A 74 -21.07 -28.34 31.59
N SER A 75 -20.01 -28.83 30.91
CA SER A 75 -18.63 -28.42 31.22
C SER A 75 -18.28 -26.96 30.87
N GLY A 76 -19.20 -26.23 30.21
CA GLY A 76 -19.05 -24.83 29.87
C GLY A 76 -18.37 -24.53 28.53
N LYS A 77 -18.08 -25.53 27.68
CA LYS A 77 -17.42 -25.39 26.36
C LYS A 77 -17.99 -24.28 25.50
N SER A 78 -19.24 -24.40 25.08
CA SER A 78 -19.87 -23.47 24.14
C SER A 78 -20.06 -22.07 24.73
N THR A 79 -20.12 -21.94 26.07
CA THR A 79 -20.35 -20.68 26.77
C THR A 79 -19.06 -19.92 27.06
N GLN A 80 -18.02 -20.62 27.54
CA GLN A 80 -16.78 -20.00 28.03
C GLN A 80 -15.73 -19.84 26.94
N VAL A 81 -15.59 -20.78 26.01
CA VAL A 81 -14.51 -20.75 25.02
C VAL A 81 -14.53 -19.45 24.19
N PRO A 82 -15.68 -18.98 23.65
CA PRO A 82 -15.72 -17.69 22.97
C PRO A 82 -15.33 -16.51 23.87
N GLN A 83 -15.74 -16.54 25.15
CA GLN A 83 -15.46 -15.48 26.13
C GLN A 83 -13.98 -15.42 26.53
N MET A 84 -13.27 -16.55 26.55
CA MET A 84 -11.84 -16.60 26.84
C MET A 84 -10.99 -16.02 25.71
N ILE A 85 -11.39 -16.26 24.45
CA ILE A 85 -10.67 -15.87 23.23
C ILE A 85 -10.81 -14.37 22.96
N GLY A 86 -12.03 -13.85 23.16
CA GLY A 86 -12.41 -12.48 22.83
C GLY A 86 -11.43 -11.40 23.32
N PRO A 87 -11.07 -11.32 24.62
CA PRO A 87 -10.27 -10.23 25.17
C PRO A 87 -8.80 -10.22 24.73
N SER A 88 -8.14 -11.39 24.69
CA SER A 88 -6.68 -11.48 24.48
C SER A 88 -6.27 -11.23 23.02
N LEU A 89 -7.02 -11.75 22.06
CA LEU A 89 -6.80 -11.49 20.63
C LEU A 89 -7.34 -10.12 20.19
N SER A 90 -8.26 -9.55 20.98
CA SER A 90 -8.88 -8.24 20.73
C SER A 90 -7.89 -7.09 20.80
N HIS A 91 -7.01 -7.02 21.79
CA HIS A 91 -6.21 -5.79 22.00
C HIS A 91 -5.22 -5.52 20.86
N PHE A 92 -4.46 -6.53 20.43
CA PHE A 92 -3.53 -6.38 19.31
C PHE A 92 -4.26 -6.15 17.98
N SER A 93 -5.33 -6.91 17.72
CA SER A 93 -6.12 -6.73 16.51
C SER A 93 -6.82 -5.37 16.47
N LYS A 94 -7.29 -4.85 17.61
CA LYS A 94 -7.89 -3.51 17.73
C LYS A 94 -6.84 -2.44 17.48
N LEU A 95 -5.66 -2.54 18.10
CA LEU A 95 -4.57 -1.60 17.87
C LEU A 95 -4.22 -1.54 16.37
N LEU A 96 -4.02 -2.69 15.73
CA LEU A 96 -3.68 -2.74 14.31
C LEU A 96 -4.79 -2.15 13.43
N LEU A 97 -6.05 -2.44 13.75
CA LEU A 97 -7.19 -1.88 13.02
C LEU A 97 -7.30 -0.36 13.21
N THR A 98 -7.06 0.14 14.43
CA THR A 98 -7.00 1.57 14.72
C THR A 98 -5.86 2.25 13.96
N LEU A 99 -4.68 1.64 13.90
CA LEU A 99 -3.55 2.14 13.12
C LEU A 99 -3.87 2.14 11.62
N LEU A 100 -4.48 1.09 11.08
CA LEU A 100 -4.90 1.03 9.69
C LEU A 100 -5.93 2.11 9.36
N PHE A 101 -6.91 2.33 10.24
CA PHE A 101 -7.89 3.41 10.07
C PHE A 101 -7.22 4.79 10.13
N GLY A 102 -6.33 5.01 11.09
CA GLY A 102 -5.54 6.24 11.19
C GLY A 102 -4.70 6.49 9.93
N LEU A 103 -4.08 5.46 9.36
CA LEU A 103 -3.33 5.52 8.11
C LEU A 103 -4.22 5.94 6.93
N ILE A 104 -5.43 5.35 6.81
CA ILE A 104 -6.37 5.70 5.74
C ILE A 104 -6.84 7.15 5.87
N VAL A 105 -7.17 7.61 7.09
CA VAL A 105 -7.55 9.01 7.34
C VAL A 105 -6.39 9.95 7.00
N TRP A 106 -5.16 9.56 7.35
CA TRP A 106 -3.97 10.33 7.01
C TRP A 106 -3.73 10.40 5.50
N TYR A 107 -3.91 9.30 4.76
CA TYR A 107 -3.84 9.30 3.30
C TYR A 107 -4.87 10.24 2.67
N LEU A 108 -6.12 10.24 3.15
CA LEU A 108 -7.15 11.17 2.66
C LEU A 108 -6.78 12.63 2.97
N TYR A 109 -6.24 12.89 4.15
CA TYR A 109 -5.75 14.22 4.53
C TYR A 109 -4.61 14.69 3.60
N MET A 110 -3.64 13.81 3.31
CA MET A 110 -2.54 14.12 2.41
C MET A 110 -3.00 14.33 0.96
N ASP A 111 -3.98 13.58 0.47
CA ASP A 111 -4.59 13.80 -0.85
C ASP A 111 -5.27 15.19 -0.92
N VAL A 112 -5.93 15.64 0.17
CA VAL A 112 -6.49 17.00 0.27
C VAL A 112 -5.39 18.07 0.28
N LEU A 113 -4.29 17.85 1.00
CA LEU A 113 -3.15 18.77 0.96
C LEU A 113 -2.50 18.84 -0.42
N LEU A 114 -2.39 17.71 -1.12
CA LEU A 114 -1.89 17.67 -2.49
C LEU A 114 -2.81 18.46 -3.43
N TYR A 115 -4.12 18.31 -3.31
CA TYR A 115 -5.10 19.10 -4.06
C TYR A 115 -4.90 20.61 -3.80
N LEU A 116 -4.88 21.03 -2.53
CA LEU A 116 -4.66 22.43 -2.16
C LEU A 116 -3.31 22.94 -2.68
N ARG A 117 -2.27 22.11 -2.65
CA ARG A 117 -0.95 22.47 -3.16
C ARG A 117 -0.97 22.73 -4.67
N ILE A 118 -1.69 21.92 -5.44
CA ILE A 118 -1.80 22.07 -6.89
C ILE A 118 -2.55 23.36 -7.25
N HIS A 119 -3.64 23.66 -6.54
CA HIS A 119 -4.49 24.81 -6.84
C HIS A 119 -3.86 26.14 -6.39
N ASN A 120 -3.38 26.21 -5.16
CA ASN A 120 -3.06 27.48 -4.51
C ASN A 120 -1.65 27.99 -4.78
N TYR A 121 -0.72 27.13 -5.23
CA TYR A 121 0.69 27.48 -5.40
C TYR A 121 1.15 27.37 -6.86
N PRO A 122 2.23 28.08 -7.24
CA PRO A 122 2.86 27.87 -8.55
C PRO A 122 3.43 26.44 -8.68
N ILE A 123 3.60 26.00 -9.92
CA ILE A 123 4.20 24.70 -10.25
C ILE A 123 5.50 25.01 -10.99
N ASP A 124 6.64 24.78 -10.35
CA ASP A 124 7.94 24.87 -11.00
C ASP A 124 8.15 23.67 -11.92
N ARG A 125 8.63 23.95 -13.13
CA ARG A 125 8.94 22.93 -14.16
C ARG A 125 10.43 22.83 -14.47
N ASN A 126 11.26 23.55 -13.72
CA ASN A 126 12.71 23.42 -13.76
C ASN A 126 13.14 22.29 -12.82
N TYR A 127 13.09 21.07 -13.33
CA TYR A 127 13.39 19.87 -12.55
C TYR A 127 14.89 19.61 -12.37
N HIS A 128 15.78 20.36 -13.01
CA HIS A 128 17.22 20.27 -12.78
C HIS A 128 17.66 21.31 -11.76
N PHE A 129 18.54 20.91 -10.83
CA PHE A 129 19.26 21.90 -10.02
C PHE A 129 20.14 22.77 -10.94
N ASN A 130 19.96 24.10 -10.93
CA ASN A 130 20.87 25.02 -11.61
C ASN A 130 22.22 25.05 -10.87
N THR A 131 23.18 24.26 -11.35
CA THR A 131 24.55 24.16 -10.80
C THR A 131 25.46 25.32 -11.23
N THR A 132 24.96 26.56 -11.29
CA THR A 132 25.76 27.75 -11.66
C THR A 132 25.97 28.76 -10.53
N ILE A 133 25.53 28.48 -9.31
CA ILE A 133 25.88 29.32 -8.14
C ILE A 133 26.24 28.40 -6.97
N LEU A 134 27.41 27.76 -7.02
CA LEU A 134 28.12 27.20 -5.83
C LEU A 134 29.54 26.71 -6.17
N SER A 135 30.29 27.46 -6.99
CA SER A 135 31.73 27.22 -7.16
C SER A 135 32.49 28.54 -7.28
N LEU A 136 32.79 29.18 -6.15
CA LEU A 136 33.95 30.05 -6.01
C LEU A 136 35.03 29.25 -5.28
N PRO A 137 36.21 29.03 -5.89
CA PRO A 137 37.32 28.35 -5.22
C PRO A 137 37.95 29.27 -4.15
N PRO A 138 38.51 28.72 -3.07
CA PRO A 138 39.13 29.52 -2.02
C PRO A 138 40.57 29.89 -2.38
N GLY A 139 40.91 31.17 -2.18
CA GLY A 139 42.29 31.60 -1.91
C GLY A 139 43.16 31.95 -3.12
N GLY A 140 43.26 33.26 -3.40
CA GLY A 140 44.32 33.86 -4.20
C GLY A 140 44.41 35.35 -3.88
N SER A 141 45.40 35.73 -3.06
CA SER A 141 45.61 37.08 -2.53
C SER A 141 45.81 38.15 -3.62
N PRO A 142 45.43 39.42 -3.37
CA PRO A 142 45.55 40.50 -4.35
C PRO A 142 46.97 41.09 -4.35
N ALA A 143 47.58 41.16 -5.53
CA ALA A 143 48.73 42.02 -5.79
C ALA A 143 48.23 43.38 -6.30
N ALA A 144 48.74 44.44 -5.66
CA ALA A 144 48.43 45.84 -5.91
C ALA A 144 48.85 46.32 -7.32
N ILE A 145 48.23 47.42 -7.80
CA ILE A 145 48.90 48.70 -8.10
C ILE A 145 47.93 49.74 -8.73
N SER A 146 47.93 50.92 -8.08
CA SER A 146 47.73 52.32 -8.52
C SER A 146 46.42 52.88 -9.12
N SER A 147 45.89 53.86 -8.35
CA SER A 147 45.52 55.27 -8.70
C SER A 147 44.35 55.51 -9.65
N SER A 148 43.36 56.36 -9.36
CA SER A 148 43.39 57.68 -8.71
C SER A 148 41.96 58.21 -8.45
N SER A 149 41.82 59.08 -7.44
CA SER A 149 40.76 60.11 -7.21
C SER A 149 39.28 59.67 -7.15
N SER A 150 38.41 60.12 -6.25
CA SER A 150 38.42 61.25 -5.31
C SER A 150 37.17 61.19 -4.41
N SER A 151 37.36 61.58 -3.14
CA SER A 151 36.44 62.30 -2.23
C SER A 151 35.10 61.68 -1.76
N SER A 152 35.09 61.37 -0.44
CA SER A 152 34.10 61.74 0.62
C SER A 152 32.61 61.40 0.40
N SER A 153 31.86 60.78 1.32
CA SER A 153 31.87 60.90 2.78
C SER A 153 30.97 59.82 3.44
N SER A 154 31.44 59.37 4.59
CA SER A 154 30.83 58.80 5.79
C SER A 154 29.29 58.72 5.91
N ASN A 155 28.77 57.51 6.15
CA ASN A 155 28.13 57.16 7.43
C ASN A 155 27.96 55.64 7.58
N HIS A 156 28.63 55.11 8.61
CA HIS A 156 28.38 53.79 9.17
C HIS A 156 27.13 53.82 10.03
N ASN A 157 26.25 52.83 9.88
CA ASN A 157 25.85 51.97 10.99
C ASN A 157 25.40 50.60 10.47
N TYR A 158 26.05 49.59 11.03
CA TYR A 158 25.87 48.16 10.78
C TYR A 158 24.64 47.61 11.53
N LEU A 159 23.83 46.78 10.85
CA LEU A 159 23.31 45.52 11.39
C LEU A 159 22.75 44.64 10.25
N THR A 160 23.59 43.69 9.83
CA THR A 160 23.35 42.32 9.31
C THR A 160 21.88 41.93 8.99
N GLY A 161 21.45 41.54 7.79
CA GLY A 161 22.07 40.76 6.70
C GLY A 161 21.45 39.35 6.69
N SER A 162 20.96 38.74 5.60
CA SER A 162 21.01 39.07 4.17
C SER A 162 19.98 38.19 3.42
N GLY A 163 18.93 38.80 2.87
CA GLY A 163 18.07 38.21 1.85
C GLY A 163 18.58 38.54 0.46
N THR A 164 18.76 37.54 -0.40
CA THR A 164 19.31 37.68 -1.74
C THR A 164 18.26 38.24 -2.70
N LYS A 165 18.49 39.46 -3.20
CA LYS A 165 17.68 40.10 -4.24
C LYS A 165 17.85 39.35 -5.57
N ARG A 166 16.74 38.85 -6.16
CA ARG A 166 16.68 38.45 -7.57
C ARG A 166 16.01 39.55 -8.41
N ALA A 167 16.49 39.67 -9.64
CA ALA A 167 16.22 40.76 -10.57
C ALA A 167 14.73 40.99 -10.88
N LEU A 168 14.37 42.27 -10.92
CA LEU A 168 13.06 42.83 -11.19
C LEU A 168 12.64 42.55 -12.65
N ALA A 169 11.70 41.62 -12.86
CA ALA A 169 10.95 41.54 -14.10
C ALA A 169 9.72 42.44 -13.99
N THR A 170 9.59 43.37 -14.93
CA THR A 170 8.56 44.42 -14.98
C THR A 170 7.15 43.85 -14.90
N THR A 171 6.42 44.32 -13.90
CA THR A 171 5.06 43.90 -13.51
C THR A 171 4.00 44.44 -14.46
N THR A 172 3.16 43.56 -15.00
CA THR A 172 1.82 43.91 -15.51
C THR A 172 0.79 43.11 -14.72
N SER A 173 0.16 43.76 -13.74
CA SER A 173 -0.98 43.22 -13.00
C SER A 173 -2.23 43.26 -13.90
N ILE A 174 -2.70 42.10 -14.36
CA ILE A 174 -4.01 41.98 -15.02
C ILE A 174 -5.02 41.51 -13.98
N ASN A 175 -5.96 42.38 -13.67
CA ASN A 175 -7.02 42.19 -12.68
C ASN A 175 -8.23 41.55 -13.36
N TYR A 176 -8.58 40.31 -13.01
CA TYR A 176 -9.86 39.70 -13.36
C TYR A 176 -10.62 39.36 -12.07
N ASN A 177 -11.76 40.03 -11.86
CA ASN A 177 -12.86 39.64 -10.97
C ASN A 177 -12.49 39.16 -9.56
N GLY A 178 -11.92 40.04 -8.72
CA GLY A 178 -12.13 39.99 -7.26
C GLY A 178 -11.55 38.79 -6.50
N LEU A 179 -10.67 37.98 -7.10
CA LEU A 179 -9.89 36.96 -6.41
C LEU A 179 -8.43 37.41 -6.33
N THR A 180 -8.04 37.96 -5.19
CA THR A 180 -6.62 38.18 -4.85
C THR A 180 -5.93 36.83 -4.69
N VAL A 181 -5.39 36.29 -5.77
CA VAL A 181 -4.43 35.18 -5.71
C VAL A 181 -3.07 35.79 -5.39
N ASN A 182 -2.55 35.53 -4.19
CA ASN A 182 -1.16 35.83 -3.83
C ASN A 182 -0.21 34.94 -4.68
N ASN A 183 0.01 35.33 -5.94
CA ASN A 183 0.81 34.58 -6.93
C ASN A 183 2.33 34.62 -6.69
N ASN A 184 2.80 35.11 -5.55
CA ASN A 184 4.23 35.41 -5.35
C ASN A 184 4.93 34.55 -4.30
N VAL A 185 4.21 33.68 -3.57
CA VAL A 185 4.84 32.87 -2.52
C VAL A 185 5.01 31.45 -3.04
N ASP A 186 6.27 31.00 -3.08
CA ASP A 186 6.58 29.62 -3.43
C ASP A 186 6.18 28.69 -2.28
N TYR A 187 5.75 27.47 -2.60
CA TYR A 187 5.32 26.51 -1.58
C TYR A 187 6.46 26.17 -0.61
N SER A 188 7.71 26.20 -1.10
CA SER A 188 8.92 25.95 -0.31
C SER A 188 9.10 26.94 0.85
N GLU A 189 8.52 28.14 0.76
CA GLU A 189 8.63 29.19 1.79
C GLU A 189 7.59 29.03 2.91
N ILE A 190 6.50 28.30 2.66
CA ILE A 190 5.38 28.14 3.61
C ILE A 190 5.41 26.79 4.31
N THR A 191 6.00 25.77 3.67
CA THR A 191 6.09 24.44 4.27
C THR A 191 7.00 24.44 5.51
N TRP A 192 6.45 23.91 6.60
CA TRP A 192 7.19 23.55 7.81
C TRP A 192 8.17 22.39 7.63
N ILE A 193 7.92 21.48 6.68
CA ILE A 193 8.80 20.35 6.37
C ILE A 193 9.72 20.76 5.22
N PRO A 194 11.05 20.59 5.36
CA PRO A 194 12.02 20.82 4.29
C PRO A 194 11.66 20.12 2.96
N CYS A 195 11.85 20.81 1.84
CA CYS A 195 11.44 20.31 0.52
C CYS A 195 12.25 19.13 -0.02
N ASP A 196 13.39 18.81 0.57
CA ASP A 196 14.10 17.56 0.30
C ASP A 196 13.30 16.34 0.78
N ILE A 197 12.49 16.48 1.83
CA ILE A 197 11.70 15.38 2.40
C ILE A 197 10.22 15.51 2.06
N ASN A 198 9.69 16.73 1.94
CA ASN A 198 8.26 16.95 1.73
C ASN A 198 7.82 16.51 0.32
N PRO A 199 6.97 15.45 0.19
CA PRO A 199 6.55 14.93 -1.10
C PRO A 199 5.59 15.86 -1.86
N LEU A 200 5.17 16.98 -1.25
CA LEU A 200 4.28 17.98 -1.83
C LEU A 200 5.03 19.16 -2.45
N CYS A 201 6.35 19.30 -2.24
CA CYS A 201 7.10 20.43 -2.79
C CYS A 201 7.19 20.34 -4.32
N ASP A 202 7.81 19.27 -4.81
CA ASP A 202 7.94 19.03 -6.24
C ASP A 202 6.72 18.26 -6.75
N VAL A 203 5.85 18.94 -7.48
CA VAL A 203 4.67 18.31 -8.08
C VAL A 203 4.91 18.00 -9.54
N THR A 204 4.91 16.72 -9.83
CA THR A 204 4.99 16.14 -11.17
C THR A 204 3.75 15.28 -11.45
N VAL A 205 3.47 15.02 -12.72
CA VAL A 205 2.46 14.09 -13.21
C VAL A 205 2.61 12.73 -12.53
N LYS A 206 3.83 12.18 -12.49
CA LYS A 206 4.07 10.89 -11.81
C LYS A 206 3.73 10.99 -10.33
N ALA A 207 4.17 12.02 -9.60
CA ALA A 207 3.85 12.19 -8.18
C ALA A 207 2.33 12.22 -7.93
N VAL A 208 1.58 12.97 -8.75
CA VAL A 208 0.13 13.09 -8.59
C VAL A 208 -0.59 11.77 -8.89
N MET A 209 -0.05 10.95 -9.81
CA MET A 209 -0.62 9.65 -10.20
C MET A 209 -0.12 8.45 -9.37
N LEU A 210 0.90 8.63 -8.54
CA LEU A 210 1.49 7.60 -7.67
C LEU A 210 0.57 7.29 -6.48
N ASP A 211 0.53 6.04 -6.02
CA ASP A 211 -0.33 5.68 -4.89
C ASP A 211 0.13 6.37 -3.60
N GLN A 212 -0.76 6.40 -2.60
CA GLN A 212 -0.50 7.09 -1.35
C GLN A 212 0.68 6.48 -0.57
N THR A 213 0.94 5.18 -0.68
CA THR A 213 2.02 4.53 0.08
C THR A 213 3.36 4.91 -0.53
N ASN A 214 3.54 4.76 -1.84
CA ASN A 214 4.80 5.14 -2.47
C ASN A 214 5.02 6.66 -2.40
N HIS A 215 4.00 7.48 -2.65
CA HIS A 215 4.14 8.93 -2.65
C HIS A 215 4.37 9.54 -1.27
N TYR A 216 3.59 9.15 -0.26
CA TYR A 216 3.61 9.82 1.04
C TYR A 216 4.46 9.12 2.09
N LEU A 217 4.76 7.83 1.92
CA LEU A 217 5.55 7.05 2.88
C LEU A 217 6.93 6.69 2.33
N PHE A 218 7.01 5.95 1.21
CA PHE A 218 8.30 5.44 0.75
C PHE A 218 9.19 6.48 0.10
N ALA A 219 8.67 7.40 -0.72
CA ALA A 219 9.49 8.45 -1.30
C ALA A 219 10.18 9.32 -0.21
N PRO A 220 9.48 9.86 0.81
CA PRO A 220 10.15 10.54 1.92
C PRO A 220 11.13 9.64 2.69
N MET A 221 10.77 8.37 2.94
CA MET A 221 11.66 7.42 3.58
C MET A 221 12.93 7.16 2.76
N ALA A 222 12.84 7.10 1.44
CA ALA A 222 13.97 6.86 0.54
C ALA A 222 14.92 8.05 0.58
N THR A 223 14.40 9.28 0.57
CA THR A 223 15.22 10.49 0.73
C THR A 223 15.91 10.52 2.10
N ILE A 224 15.19 10.24 3.18
CA ILE A 224 15.76 10.20 4.54
C ILE A 224 16.86 9.13 4.62
N PHE A 225 16.61 7.93 4.08
CA PHE A 225 17.57 6.84 4.08
C PHE A 225 18.83 7.20 3.30
N ASP A 226 18.68 7.78 2.12
CA ASP A 226 19.81 8.23 1.30
C ASP A 226 20.58 9.40 1.94
N ASN A 227 19.90 10.31 2.64
CA ASN A 227 20.55 11.39 3.39
C ASN A 227 21.41 10.86 4.55
N ILE A 228 21.00 9.75 5.18
CA ILE A 228 21.73 9.11 6.29
C ILE A 228 22.89 8.26 5.75
N VAL A 229 22.64 7.43 4.73
CA VAL A 229 23.62 6.44 4.23
C VAL A 229 24.56 7.03 3.17
N GLY A 230 24.10 8.01 2.40
CA GLY A 230 24.85 8.66 1.33
C GLY A 230 25.03 7.81 0.08
N ILE A 231 24.02 7.02 -0.30
CA ILE A 231 24.10 6.09 -1.45
C ILE A 231 24.23 6.86 -2.77
N SER A 232 23.46 7.94 -2.94
CA SER A 232 23.51 8.82 -4.11
C SER A 232 24.87 9.49 -4.29
N ARG A 233 25.55 9.80 -3.18
CA ARG A 233 26.89 10.42 -3.15
C ARG A 233 28.01 9.40 -3.40
N SER A 234 27.73 8.11 -3.19
CA SER A 234 28.69 7.03 -3.39
C SER A 234 28.71 6.56 -4.85
N SER A 235 29.91 6.28 -5.36
CA SER A 235 30.10 5.66 -6.68
C SER A 235 29.95 4.13 -6.65
N TRP A 236 29.92 3.52 -5.47
CA TRP A 236 29.99 2.05 -5.32
C TRP A 236 28.64 1.37 -5.55
N ILE A 237 27.54 2.03 -5.18
CA ILE A 237 26.19 1.49 -5.30
C ILE A 237 25.47 2.26 -6.40
N THR A 238 25.02 1.54 -7.43
CA THR A 238 24.23 2.10 -8.54
C THR A 238 22.74 1.80 -8.33
N ALA A 239 21.87 2.60 -8.93
CA ALA A 239 20.43 2.34 -8.91
C ALA A 239 20.10 0.93 -9.42
N ASN A 240 20.67 0.53 -10.58
CA ASN A 240 20.48 -0.81 -11.14
C ASN A 240 20.86 -1.94 -10.17
N MET A 241 21.90 -1.76 -9.33
CA MET A 241 22.27 -2.76 -8.33
C MET A 241 21.20 -2.92 -7.26
N ILE A 242 20.55 -1.82 -6.86
CA ILE A 242 19.40 -1.85 -5.96
C ILE A 242 18.24 -2.56 -6.65
N SER A 243 18.00 -2.28 -7.94
CA SER A 243 16.98 -2.95 -8.75
C SER A 243 17.16 -4.49 -8.74
N PHE A 244 18.37 -4.95 -9.05
CA PHE A 244 18.69 -6.38 -8.99
C PHE A 244 18.57 -6.96 -7.59
N PHE A 245 18.98 -6.21 -6.55
CA PHE A 245 18.95 -6.68 -5.18
C PHE A 245 17.51 -6.93 -4.69
N HIS A 246 16.58 -6.03 -4.99
CA HIS A 246 15.20 -6.18 -4.52
C HIS A 246 14.47 -7.36 -5.19
N VAL A 247 14.93 -7.87 -6.35
CA VAL A 247 14.45 -9.15 -6.92
C VAL A 247 14.73 -10.33 -5.98
N PHE A 248 15.93 -10.40 -5.39
CA PHE A 248 16.25 -11.44 -4.41
C PHE A 248 15.37 -11.35 -3.17
N VAL A 249 15.12 -10.12 -2.70
CA VAL A 249 14.19 -9.85 -1.60
C VAL A 249 12.77 -10.31 -1.95
N ALA A 250 12.31 -10.07 -3.19
CA ALA A 250 11.01 -10.52 -3.67
C ALA A 250 10.89 -12.04 -3.69
N ILE A 251 11.93 -12.75 -4.15
CA ILE A 251 11.96 -14.22 -4.17
C ILE A 251 11.89 -14.78 -2.74
N LEU A 252 12.67 -14.20 -1.82
CA LEU A 252 12.64 -14.61 -0.41
C LEU A 252 11.26 -14.35 0.20
N ALA A 253 10.65 -13.20 -0.05
CA ALA A 253 9.31 -12.86 0.40
C ALA A 253 8.25 -13.82 -0.16
N GLY A 254 8.31 -14.13 -1.47
CA GLY A 254 7.43 -15.11 -2.12
C GLY A 254 7.54 -16.50 -1.49
N ARG A 255 8.76 -16.93 -1.13
CA ARG A 255 8.99 -18.19 -0.40
C ARG A 255 8.38 -18.17 1.00
N LEU A 256 8.48 -17.07 1.74
CA LEU A 256 7.86 -16.92 3.06
C LEU A 256 6.32 -16.93 2.97
N ILE A 257 5.77 -16.30 1.94
CA ILE A 257 4.32 -16.30 1.65
C ILE A 257 3.81 -17.69 1.27
N ALA A 258 4.65 -18.52 0.65
CA ALA A 258 4.31 -19.91 0.33
C ALA A 258 4.16 -20.82 1.57
N SER A 259 4.53 -20.34 2.77
CA SER A 259 4.48 -21.12 4.01
C SER A 259 3.06 -21.34 4.54
N ASP A 260 2.85 -22.49 5.18
CA ASP A 260 1.59 -22.83 5.84
C ASP A 260 1.38 -22.05 7.16
N CYS A 261 2.46 -21.55 7.76
CA CYS A 261 2.42 -20.74 8.97
C CYS A 261 1.99 -19.30 8.67
N LEU A 262 0.92 -18.81 9.32
CA LEU A 262 0.42 -17.45 9.16
C LEU A 262 1.47 -16.39 9.57
N GLY A 263 2.26 -16.66 10.62
CA GLY A 263 3.34 -15.77 11.04
C GLY A 263 4.39 -15.58 9.94
N MET A 264 4.82 -16.66 9.29
CA MET A 264 5.78 -16.61 8.18
C MET A 264 5.21 -15.86 6.97
N ARG A 265 3.91 -16.04 6.66
CA ARG A 265 3.26 -15.27 5.59
C ARG A 265 3.24 -13.77 5.90
N ARG A 266 2.97 -13.37 7.15
CA ARG A 266 3.00 -11.96 7.58
C ARG A 266 4.40 -11.36 7.50
N ILE A 267 5.44 -12.11 7.90
CA ILE A 267 6.83 -11.69 7.71
C ILE A 267 7.15 -11.55 6.21
N GLY A 268 6.66 -12.48 5.38
CA GLY A 268 6.78 -12.39 3.93
C GLY A 268 6.13 -11.14 3.34
N VAL A 269 4.96 -10.73 3.86
CA VAL A 269 4.32 -9.46 3.48
C VAL A 269 5.19 -8.25 3.86
N VAL A 270 5.74 -8.21 5.07
CA VAL A 270 6.64 -7.13 5.51
C VAL A 270 7.90 -7.09 4.65
N LEU A 271 8.48 -8.25 4.34
CA LEU A 271 9.66 -8.34 3.48
C LEU A 271 9.37 -7.89 2.05
N PHE A 272 8.18 -8.20 1.52
CA PHE A 272 7.75 -7.70 0.22
C PHE A 272 7.48 -6.19 0.25
N GLN A 273 7.06 -5.64 1.39
CA GLN A 273 6.92 -4.20 1.56
C GLN A 273 8.28 -3.50 1.61
N PHE A 274 9.27 -4.12 2.23
CA PHE A 274 10.66 -3.67 2.17
C PHE A 274 11.23 -3.71 0.75
N ARG A 275 10.85 -4.72 -0.05
CA ARG A 275 11.15 -4.74 -1.49
C ARG A 275 10.58 -3.52 -2.20
N THR A 276 9.32 -3.16 -1.96
CA THR A 276 8.71 -1.95 -2.58
C THR A 276 9.40 -0.66 -2.13
N PHE A 277 9.89 -0.60 -0.89
CA PHE A 277 10.72 0.53 -0.46
C PHE A 277 12.06 0.60 -1.23
N LEU A 278 12.70 -0.54 -1.52
CA LEU A 278 13.94 -0.59 -2.30
C LEU A 278 13.73 -0.20 -3.77
N ASP A 279 12.58 -0.56 -4.33
CA ASP A 279 12.09 -0.13 -5.65
C ASP A 279 11.97 1.40 -5.71
N ASP A 280 11.31 2.04 -4.74
CA ASP A 280 11.29 3.52 -4.66
C ASP A 280 12.69 4.14 -4.46
N LEU A 281 13.57 3.47 -3.69
CA LEU A 281 14.92 3.94 -3.40
C LEU A 281 15.82 3.94 -4.65
N ASP A 282 15.69 2.98 -5.55
CA ASP A 282 16.54 2.94 -6.75
C ASP A 282 16.26 4.14 -7.68
N GLY A 283 14.98 4.50 -7.82
CA GLY A 283 14.54 5.64 -8.59
C GLY A 283 15.01 6.93 -7.94
N HIS A 284 14.90 7.03 -6.61
CA HIS A 284 15.43 8.17 -5.86
C HIS A 284 16.93 8.35 -6.10
N VAL A 285 17.72 7.29 -5.95
CA VAL A 285 19.17 7.33 -6.16
C VAL A 285 19.51 7.71 -7.61
N ALA A 286 18.78 7.20 -8.60
CA ALA A 286 18.96 7.57 -10.00
C ALA A 286 18.71 9.06 -10.25
N ARG A 287 17.63 9.62 -9.68
CA ARG A 287 17.27 11.04 -9.80
C ARG A 287 18.26 11.94 -9.06
N ALA A 288 18.64 11.57 -7.85
CA ALA A 288 19.61 12.30 -7.04
C ALA A 288 20.98 12.41 -7.75
N LYS A 289 21.48 11.32 -8.34
CA LYS A 289 22.73 11.32 -9.11
C LYS A 289 22.70 12.22 -10.35
N LYS A 290 21.52 12.41 -10.94
CA LYS A 290 21.31 13.29 -12.11
C LYS A 290 20.88 14.71 -11.74
N ASN A 291 20.82 15.02 -10.44
CA ASN A 291 20.30 16.29 -9.93
C ASN A 291 18.90 16.63 -10.47
N ILE A 292 18.02 15.62 -10.51
CA ILE A 292 16.62 15.75 -10.90
C ILE A 292 15.77 15.85 -9.63
N ARG A 293 14.90 16.86 -9.58
CA ARG A 293 13.91 17.11 -8.53
C ARG A 293 12.58 16.45 -8.84
N GLY A 294 11.85 16.09 -7.78
CA GLY A 294 10.54 15.46 -7.88
C GLY A 294 10.52 14.05 -8.49
N GLU A 295 9.35 13.44 -8.46
CA GLU A 295 9.12 12.12 -9.04
C GLU A 295 8.98 12.23 -10.56
N ARG A 296 10.04 12.02 -11.34
CA ARG A 296 9.98 12.07 -12.81
C ARG A 296 10.44 10.75 -13.43
N SER A 297 9.70 10.28 -14.43
CA SER A 297 10.08 9.09 -15.19
C SER A 297 10.99 9.47 -16.36
N GLU A 298 12.19 8.88 -16.42
CA GLU A 298 13.12 9.01 -17.55
C GLU A 298 12.92 7.88 -18.56
N ILE A 299 11.77 7.92 -19.23
CA ILE A 299 11.35 6.91 -20.20
C ILE A 299 12.38 6.80 -21.32
N GLY A 300 12.78 5.57 -21.64
CA GLY A 300 13.74 5.29 -22.71
C GLY A 300 15.19 5.11 -22.24
N THR A 301 15.50 5.38 -20.98
CA THR A 301 16.84 5.10 -20.42
C THR A 301 17.01 3.62 -20.09
N SER A 302 18.25 3.12 -20.09
CA SER A 302 18.53 1.72 -19.71
C SER A 302 18.10 1.42 -18.27
N GLY A 303 18.29 2.37 -17.35
CA GLY A 303 17.85 2.25 -15.96
C GLY A 303 16.34 2.05 -15.85
N TYR A 304 15.54 2.84 -16.56
CA TYR A 304 14.07 2.70 -16.59
C TYR A 304 13.60 1.30 -17.03
N TYR A 305 14.23 0.71 -18.05
CA TYR A 305 13.86 -0.64 -18.50
C TYR A 305 14.33 -1.74 -17.55
N ILE A 306 15.50 -1.57 -16.92
CA ILE A 306 16.04 -2.53 -15.96
C ILE A 306 15.19 -2.57 -14.71
N ASP A 307 14.84 -1.40 -14.17
CA ASP A 307 13.93 -1.20 -13.04
C ASP A 307 12.59 -1.93 -13.30
N GLY A 308 11.86 -1.55 -14.36
CA GLY A 308 10.57 -2.17 -14.68
C GLY A 308 10.63 -3.69 -14.93
N LEU A 309 11.75 -4.21 -15.44
CA LEU A 309 11.96 -5.66 -15.56
C LEU A 309 12.15 -6.33 -14.19
N CYS A 310 12.99 -5.77 -13.33
CA CYS A 310 13.22 -6.27 -11.97
C CYS A 310 11.92 -6.27 -11.17
N ASP A 311 11.12 -5.23 -11.34
CA ASP A 311 9.85 -5.05 -10.65
C ASP A 311 8.79 -6.08 -11.13
N GLY A 312 8.75 -6.34 -12.44
CA GLY A 312 7.98 -7.43 -13.04
C GLY A 312 8.40 -8.82 -12.53
N LEU A 313 9.71 -9.10 -12.44
CA LEU A 313 10.23 -10.35 -11.89
C LEU A 313 9.85 -10.52 -10.40
N GLY A 314 9.91 -9.44 -9.62
CA GLY A 314 9.48 -9.43 -8.23
C GLY A 314 8.00 -9.76 -8.08
N CYS A 315 7.14 -9.18 -8.93
CA CYS A 315 5.72 -9.49 -8.97
C CYS A 315 5.45 -10.96 -9.34
N ILE A 316 6.17 -11.51 -10.33
CA ILE A 316 6.05 -12.92 -10.71
C ILE A 316 6.43 -13.83 -9.53
N ALA A 317 7.51 -13.52 -8.81
CA ALA A 317 7.94 -14.27 -7.63
C ALA A 317 6.86 -14.31 -6.54
N LEU A 318 6.20 -13.17 -6.27
CA LEU A 318 5.06 -13.10 -5.34
C LEU A 318 3.89 -13.98 -5.81
N MET A 319 3.53 -13.89 -7.09
CA MET A 319 2.41 -14.66 -7.65
C MET A 319 2.66 -16.17 -7.63
N ILE A 320 3.92 -16.60 -7.84
CA ILE A 320 4.33 -18.00 -7.66
C ILE A 320 4.18 -18.42 -6.19
N GLY A 321 4.63 -17.60 -5.24
CA GLY A 321 4.48 -17.88 -3.80
C GLY A 321 3.02 -18.06 -3.39
N ILE A 322 2.15 -17.18 -3.85
CA ILE A 322 0.68 -17.25 -3.66
C ILE A 322 0.09 -18.52 -4.27
N PHE A 323 0.50 -18.86 -5.50
CA PHE A 323 0.04 -20.07 -6.16
C PHE A 323 0.43 -21.33 -5.38
N VAL A 324 1.69 -21.43 -4.94
CA VAL A 324 2.18 -22.57 -4.14
C VAL A 324 1.40 -22.69 -2.84
N TYR A 325 1.20 -21.57 -2.12
CA TYR A 325 0.41 -21.56 -0.89
C TYR A 325 -1.03 -22.07 -1.11
N LEU A 326 -1.74 -21.52 -2.10
CA LEU A 326 -3.14 -21.89 -2.38
C LEU A 326 -3.28 -23.32 -2.95
N LYS A 327 -2.26 -23.81 -3.65
CA LYS A 327 -2.21 -25.20 -4.13
C LYS A 327 -2.07 -26.18 -2.95
N ASN A 328 -1.20 -25.86 -2.00
CA ASN A 328 -0.98 -26.69 -0.81
C ASN A 328 -2.13 -26.59 0.19
N ASN A 329 -2.77 -25.40 0.27
CA ASN A 329 -3.87 -25.09 1.17
C ASN A 329 -5.15 -24.72 0.38
N PRO A 330 -5.78 -25.68 -0.30
CA PRO A 330 -6.98 -25.38 -1.08
C PRO A 330 -8.10 -24.87 -0.16
N PRO A 331 -8.69 -23.70 -0.46
CA PRO A 331 -9.67 -23.07 0.43
C PRO A 331 -10.89 -23.97 0.62
N ARG A 332 -11.28 -24.17 1.88
CA ARG A 332 -12.42 -25.04 2.24
C ARG A 332 -13.73 -24.25 2.13
N ARG A 333 -14.75 -24.85 1.50
CA ARG A 333 -16.05 -24.21 1.25
C ARG A 333 -16.94 -24.22 2.51
N GLY A 334 -16.77 -23.22 3.38
CA GLY A 334 -17.70 -22.84 4.47
C GLY A 334 -17.96 -23.88 5.57
N TYR A 335 -18.30 -23.40 6.77
CA TYR A 335 -18.74 -24.24 7.89
C TYR A 335 -20.03 -24.96 7.51
N THR A 336 -20.05 -26.28 7.70
CA THR A 336 -21.29 -27.07 7.80
C THR A 336 -21.29 -27.67 9.19
N GLN A 337 -22.43 -27.59 9.88
CA GLN A 337 -22.68 -28.38 11.08
C GLN A 337 -22.30 -29.84 10.78
N LEU A 338 -21.49 -30.46 11.64
CA LEU A 338 -21.33 -31.91 11.58
C LEU A 338 -22.74 -32.50 11.71
N GLN A 339 -23.17 -33.26 10.71
CA GLN A 339 -24.39 -34.05 10.85
C GLN A 339 -24.20 -34.98 12.04
N SER A 340 -25.20 -35.02 12.93
CA SER A 340 -25.21 -35.98 14.02
C SER A 340 -25.08 -37.38 13.44
N ILE A 341 -24.07 -38.12 13.89
CA ILE A 341 -23.94 -39.55 13.58
C ILE A 341 -25.16 -40.21 14.22
N ILE A 342 -26.20 -40.46 13.44
CA ILE A 342 -27.31 -41.31 13.87
C ILE A 342 -26.81 -42.74 13.71
N PRO A 343 -26.75 -43.56 14.77
CA PRO A 343 -26.45 -44.97 14.61
C PRO A 343 -27.63 -45.59 13.86
N MET A 344 -27.43 -45.92 12.58
CA MET A 344 -28.38 -46.75 11.86
C MET A 344 -28.19 -48.19 12.31
N SER A 345 -29.16 -48.69 13.07
CA SER A 345 -29.41 -50.12 13.24
C SER A 345 -29.79 -50.73 11.89
N ASP A 346 -28.99 -51.70 11.47
CA ASP A 346 -29.26 -52.75 10.49
C ASP A 346 -29.87 -52.39 9.13
N THR A 347 -29.06 -52.55 8.07
CA THR A 347 -29.21 -53.67 7.11
C THR A 347 -28.49 -53.34 5.80
N LYS A 348 -27.55 -54.23 5.43
CA LYS A 348 -26.99 -54.50 4.09
C LYS A 348 -27.33 -53.50 2.99
N ASN A 349 -26.42 -52.56 2.74
CA ASN A 349 -26.02 -52.13 1.40
C ASN A 349 -24.71 -51.36 1.52
N SER A 350 -23.69 -51.86 0.83
CA SER A 350 -22.32 -51.34 0.79
C SER A 350 -22.23 -50.12 -0.11
N ASP A 351 -22.86 -49.01 0.29
CA ASP A 351 -22.62 -47.67 -0.26
C ASP A 351 -23.15 -46.60 0.72
N THR A 352 -22.62 -46.57 1.95
CA THR A 352 -22.88 -45.47 2.89
C THR A 352 -21.95 -44.31 2.59
N GLY A 353 -22.56 -43.22 2.11
CA GLY A 353 -21.89 -42.04 1.59
C GLY A 353 -21.09 -41.24 2.62
N VAL A 354 -20.00 -40.66 2.12
CA VAL A 354 -19.44 -39.40 2.61
C VAL A 354 -19.15 -38.56 1.37
N ILE A 355 -20.02 -37.59 1.06
CA ILE A 355 -19.71 -36.56 0.06
C ILE A 355 -18.64 -35.66 0.68
N TYR A 356 -17.37 -36.01 0.48
CA TYR A 356 -16.26 -35.11 0.79
C TYR A 356 -16.44 -33.84 -0.04
N LYS A 357 -16.76 -32.71 0.63
CA LYS A 357 -16.88 -31.39 -0.02
C LYS A 357 -15.65 -31.16 -0.90
N VAL A 358 -15.91 -31.09 -2.21
CA VAL A 358 -14.90 -30.95 -3.29
C VAL A 358 -13.93 -29.82 -2.95
N LYS A 359 -12.68 -30.17 -2.63
CA LYS A 359 -11.57 -29.22 -2.49
C LYS A 359 -11.56 -28.32 -3.73
N VAL A 360 -11.31 -27.02 -3.57
CA VAL A 360 -11.15 -26.13 -4.73
C VAL A 360 -10.07 -26.73 -5.63
N THR A 361 -10.43 -26.98 -6.89
CA THR A 361 -9.52 -27.62 -7.83
C THR A 361 -8.35 -26.68 -8.15
N THR A 362 -7.16 -27.23 -8.34
CA THR A 362 -5.97 -26.47 -8.75
C THR A 362 -6.25 -25.62 -9.99
N LYS A 363 -7.08 -26.09 -10.92
CA LYS A 363 -7.55 -25.33 -12.09
C LYS A 363 -8.23 -24.01 -11.71
N LYS A 364 -9.06 -24.00 -10.66
CA LYS A 364 -9.72 -22.78 -10.16
C LYS A 364 -8.71 -21.82 -9.52
N VAL A 365 -7.74 -22.33 -8.77
CA VAL A 365 -6.67 -21.52 -8.17
C VAL A 365 -5.83 -20.85 -9.27
N VAL A 366 -5.32 -21.63 -10.23
CA VAL A 366 -4.56 -21.13 -11.38
C VAL A 366 -5.33 -20.04 -12.10
N ARG A 367 -6.61 -20.26 -12.41
CA ARG A 367 -7.45 -19.27 -13.07
C ARG A 367 -7.52 -17.96 -12.30
N LYS A 368 -7.71 -17.99 -10.98
CA LYS A 368 -7.81 -16.78 -10.14
C LYS A 368 -6.48 -16.02 -10.07
N VAL A 369 -5.37 -16.75 -9.88
CA VAL A 369 -4.03 -16.17 -9.81
C VAL A 369 -3.65 -15.53 -11.15
N LEU A 370 -3.79 -16.25 -12.27
CA LEU A 370 -3.51 -15.69 -13.60
C LEU A 370 -4.40 -14.51 -13.96
N CYS A 371 -5.67 -14.54 -13.55
CA CYS A 371 -6.60 -13.45 -13.76
C CYS A 371 -6.17 -12.19 -13.01
N PHE A 372 -5.70 -12.31 -11.76
CA PHE A 372 -5.14 -11.17 -11.03
C PHE A 372 -3.79 -10.70 -11.64
N SER A 373 -2.91 -11.61 -12.05
CA SER A 373 -1.67 -11.25 -12.76
C SER A 373 -1.95 -10.47 -14.04
N GLY A 374 -2.97 -10.85 -14.80
CA GLY A 374 -3.40 -10.12 -15.99
C GLY A 374 -3.92 -8.71 -15.66
N GLN A 375 -4.61 -8.53 -14.54
CA GLN A 375 -5.03 -7.19 -14.08
C GLN A 375 -3.82 -6.31 -13.72
N LEU A 376 -2.83 -6.85 -13.00
CA LEU A 376 -1.60 -6.12 -12.68
C LEU A 376 -0.87 -5.67 -13.95
N LEU A 377 -0.80 -6.54 -14.96
CA LEU A 377 -0.18 -6.20 -16.25
C LEU A 377 -0.94 -5.09 -16.98
N LEU A 378 -2.28 -5.14 -17.03
CA LEU A 378 -3.08 -4.09 -17.65
C LEU A 378 -2.98 -2.76 -16.90
N SER A 379 -3.01 -2.81 -15.56
CA SER A 379 -2.85 -1.63 -14.72
C SER A 379 -1.47 -0.99 -14.91
N SER A 380 -0.39 -1.80 -14.86
CA SER A 380 0.99 -1.33 -15.07
C SER A 380 1.19 -0.71 -16.45
N THR A 381 0.71 -1.37 -17.52
CA THR A 381 0.85 -0.85 -18.89
C THR A 381 0.05 0.43 -19.11
N GLY A 382 -1.20 0.48 -18.62
CA GLY A 382 -2.03 1.68 -18.68
C GLY A 382 -1.44 2.85 -17.89
N TRP A 383 -1.10 2.63 -16.63
CA TRP A 383 -0.56 3.66 -15.74
C TRP A 383 0.74 4.27 -16.28
N ASN A 384 1.69 3.44 -16.71
CA ASN A 384 2.96 3.91 -17.30
C ASN A 384 2.75 4.67 -18.61
N ARG A 385 1.84 4.20 -19.49
CA ARG A 385 1.49 4.90 -20.73
C ARG A 385 0.94 6.29 -20.43
N TYR A 386 -0.01 6.41 -19.50
CA TYR A 386 -0.67 7.69 -19.22
C TYR A 386 0.24 8.67 -18.49
N ILE A 387 1.12 8.20 -17.60
CA ILE A 387 2.20 9.04 -17.06
C ILE A 387 3.05 9.58 -18.20
N ALA A 388 3.51 8.73 -19.13
CA ALA A 388 4.32 9.17 -20.26
C ALA A 388 3.62 10.25 -21.11
N LEU A 389 2.35 10.04 -21.45
CA LEU A 389 1.56 10.98 -22.26
C LEU A 389 1.32 12.30 -21.52
N TYR A 390 0.90 12.26 -20.26
CA TYR A 390 0.69 13.49 -19.49
C TYR A 390 1.99 14.22 -19.20
N GLN A 391 3.08 13.51 -18.92
CA GLN A 391 4.40 14.12 -18.69
C GLN A 391 4.87 14.86 -19.94
N ASP A 392 4.72 14.24 -21.12
CA ASP A 392 5.04 14.87 -22.41
C ASP A 392 4.16 16.09 -22.73
N MET A 393 2.88 16.04 -22.38
CA MET A 393 1.94 17.13 -22.67
C MET A 393 2.00 18.28 -21.66
N LEU A 394 2.19 18.00 -20.37
CA LEU A 394 2.02 18.96 -19.27
C LEU A 394 3.34 19.46 -18.67
N GLU A 395 4.42 18.69 -18.78
CA GLU A 395 5.73 19.03 -18.20
C GLU A 395 6.80 19.37 -19.25
N ARG A 396 6.37 19.66 -20.48
CA ARG A 396 7.25 20.14 -21.54
C ARG A 396 7.58 21.61 -21.35
N ASN A 397 8.86 21.97 -21.45
CA ASN A 397 9.36 23.33 -21.21
C ASN A 397 9.52 24.14 -22.51
N ASP A 398 9.75 23.48 -23.65
CA ASP A 398 9.86 24.09 -24.99
C ASP A 398 8.48 24.34 -25.61
N VAL A 399 7.70 25.22 -24.97
CA VAL A 399 6.34 25.57 -25.40
C VAL A 399 6.15 27.08 -25.53
N THR A 400 5.19 27.48 -26.36
CA THR A 400 4.83 28.91 -26.46
C THR A 400 4.20 29.41 -25.14
N PRO A 401 4.24 30.72 -24.83
CA PRO A 401 3.62 31.24 -23.61
C PRO A 401 2.13 30.89 -23.48
N THR A 402 1.40 30.84 -24.60
CA THR A 402 -0.02 30.44 -24.62
C THR A 402 -0.21 28.96 -24.31
N GLN A 403 0.65 28.08 -24.84
CA GLN A 403 0.66 26.65 -24.51
C GLN A 403 1.01 26.42 -23.04
N TYR A 404 1.98 27.17 -22.49
CA TYR A 404 2.35 27.11 -21.07
C TYR A 404 1.17 27.43 -20.15
N LEU A 405 0.40 28.47 -20.45
CA LEU A 405 -0.82 28.83 -19.71
C LEU A 405 -1.87 27.71 -19.80
N ARG A 406 -2.07 27.12 -20.99
CA ARG A 406 -3.02 26.01 -21.19
C ARG A 406 -2.59 24.76 -20.41
N GLN A 407 -1.30 24.42 -20.41
CA GLN A 407 -0.77 23.32 -19.60
C GLN A 407 -1.01 23.54 -18.11
N ASN A 408 -0.72 24.76 -17.60
CA ASN A 408 -0.97 25.09 -16.20
C ASN A 408 -2.45 25.02 -15.84
N PHE A 409 -3.32 25.49 -16.74
CA PHE A 409 -4.77 25.40 -16.57
C PHE A 409 -5.23 23.95 -16.46
N VAL A 410 -4.76 23.06 -17.35
CA VAL A 410 -5.10 21.63 -17.32
C VAL A 410 -4.56 20.96 -16.06
N PHE A 411 -3.30 21.22 -15.69
CA PHE A 411 -2.68 20.61 -14.51
C PHE A 411 -3.42 21.01 -13.22
N LYS A 412 -3.88 22.26 -13.13
CA LYS A 412 -4.70 22.77 -12.01
C LYS A 412 -6.20 22.46 -12.14
N SER A 413 -6.61 21.64 -13.11
CA SER A 413 -8.03 21.34 -13.29
C SER A 413 -8.51 20.24 -12.33
N ASN A 414 -9.74 20.39 -11.83
CA ASN A 414 -10.39 19.35 -11.04
C ASN A 414 -10.52 18.03 -11.81
N HIS A 415 -10.67 18.11 -13.13
CA HIS A 415 -10.86 16.93 -13.97
C HIS A 415 -9.58 16.10 -14.08
N PHE A 416 -8.42 16.74 -14.30
CA PHE A 416 -7.12 16.05 -14.25
C PHE A 416 -6.87 15.43 -12.87
N PHE A 417 -7.13 16.18 -11.79
CA PHE A 417 -6.94 15.65 -10.44
C PHE A 417 -7.82 14.43 -10.15
N CYS A 418 -9.10 14.44 -10.54
CA CYS A 418 -9.98 13.28 -10.39
C CYS A 418 -9.46 12.04 -11.14
N ILE A 419 -8.97 12.21 -12.37
CA ILE A 419 -8.40 11.11 -13.16
C ILE A 419 -7.13 10.59 -12.52
N ALA A 420 -6.23 11.49 -12.08
CA ALA A 420 -5.03 11.10 -11.38
C ALA A 420 -5.35 10.35 -10.08
N TRP A 421 -6.33 10.81 -9.31
CA TRP A 421 -6.78 10.16 -8.07
C TRP A 421 -7.35 8.76 -8.32
N LEU A 422 -8.09 8.54 -9.40
CA LEU A 422 -8.50 7.18 -9.81
C LEU A 422 -7.29 6.28 -10.08
N TRP A 423 -6.25 6.81 -10.73
CA TRP A 423 -5.00 6.09 -10.92
C TRP A 423 -4.24 5.83 -9.61
N ARG A 424 -4.30 6.73 -8.61
CA ARG A 424 -3.70 6.48 -7.27
C ARG A 424 -4.27 5.22 -6.61
N ILE A 425 -5.54 4.89 -6.86
CA ILE A 425 -6.24 3.74 -6.28
C ILE A 425 -6.03 2.45 -7.09
N PHE A 426 -5.98 2.56 -8.42
CA PHE A 426 -5.99 1.40 -9.32
C PHE A 426 -4.66 1.14 -10.04
N ASN A 427 -3.60 1.87 -9.72
CA ASN A 427 -2.26 1.56 -10.21
C ASN A 427 -1.77 0.20 -9.67
N VAL A 428 -0.69 -0.30 -10.28
CA VAL A 428 -0.16 -1.63 -9.99
C VAL A 428 0.30 -1.77 -8.54
N HIS A 429 0.92 -0.73 -7.96
CA HIS A 429 1.42 -0.75 -6.58
C HIS A 429 0.26 -0.79 -5.57
N ALA A 430 -0.79 0.03 -5.74
CA ALA A 430 -1.99 0.01 -4.91
C ALA A 430 -2.70 -1.36 -4.92
N LEU A 431 -2.82 -1.99 -6.09
CA LEU A 431 -3.37 -3.34 -6.22
C LEU A 431 -2.50 -4.39 -5.49
N LEU A 432 -1.17 -4.25 -5.54
CA LEU A 432 -0.25 -5.10 -4.79
C LEU A 432 -0.39 -4.88 -3.27
N HIS A 433 -0.47 -3.64 -2.79
CA HIS A 433 -0.70 -3.37 -1.36
C HIS A 433 -2.02 -3.99 -0.87
N CYS A 434 -3.09 -3.93 -1.67
CA CYS A 434 -4.35 -4.58 -1.34
C CYS A 434 -4.24 -6.11 -1.27
N LEU A 435 -3.48 -6.71 -2.21
CA LEU A 435 -3.19 -8.14 -2.18
C LEU A 435 -2.40 -8.54 -0.93
N LEU A 436 -1.34 -7.78 -0.59
CA LEU A 436 -0.51 -7.99 0.59
C LEU A 436 -1.31 -7.86 1.88
N LEU A 437 -2.21 -6.88 1.98
CA LEU A 437 -3.15 -6.75 3.09
C LEU A 437 -4.07 -7.97 3.18
N GLY A 438 -4.57 -8.46 2.04
CA GLY A 438 -5.33 -9.71 1.96
C GLY A 438 -4.57 -10.92 2.50
N ILE A 439 -3.27 -11.03 2.24
CA ILE A 439 -2.41 -12.09 2.80
C ILE A 439 -2.22 -11.88 4.31
N PHE A 440 -1.93 -10.66 4.74
CA PHE A 440 -1.67 -10.31 6.13
C PHE A 440 -2.88 -10.63 7.05
N CYS A 441 -4.08 -10.35 6.56
CA CYS A 441 -5.36 -10.61 7.23
C CYS A 441 -5.87 -12.06 7.08
N ASP A 442 -5.14 -12.95 6.40
CA ASP A 442 -5.56 -14.32 6.09
C ASP A 442 -6.89 -14.37 5.30
N LYS A 443 -7.09 -13.42 4.38
CA LYS A 443 -8.26 -13.26 3.49
C LYS A 443 -7.89 -13.26 2.00
N LEU A 444 -6.75 -13.85 1.66
CA LEU A 444 -6.22 -13.93 0.29
C LEU A 444 -7.24 -14.49 -0.70
N TRP A 445 -7.95 -15.57 -0.33
CA TRP A 445 -8.93 -16.19 -1.22
C TRP A 445 -10.18 -15.34 -1.43
N GLU A 446 -10.68 -14.68 -0.38
CA GLU A 446 -11.78 -13.71 -0.45
C GLU A 446 -11.42 -12.55 -1.38
N PHE A 447 -10.22 -11.98 -1.22
CA PHE A 447 -9.70 -10.91 -2.05
C PHE A 447 -9.66 -11.33 -3.54
N LEU A 448 -8.99 -12.45 -3.86
CA LEU A 448 -8.91 -12.95 -5.24
C LEU A 448 -10.28 -13.30 -5.84
N ARG A 449 -11.26 -13.66 -5.00
CA ARG A 449 -12.62 -13.87 -5.45
C ARG A 449 -13.32 -12.57 -5.82
N LEU A 450 -13.20 -11.56 -4.97
CA LEU A 450 -13.82 -10.25 -5.13
C LEU A 450 -13.27 -9.51 -6.36
N ILE A 451 -11.95 -9.45 -6.50
CA ILE A 451 -11.30 -8.60 -7.51
C ILE A 451 -11.35 -9.20 -8.93
N GLN A 452 -11.61 -10.50 -9.07
CA GLN A 452 -11.42 -11.23 -10.34
C GLN A 452 -12.02 -10.54 -11.58
N TYR A 453 -13.26 -10.05 -11.49
CA TYR A 453 -13.92 -9.36 -12.61
C TYR A 453 -14.10 -7.88 -12.35
N ALA A 454 -14.38 -7.50 -11.10
CA ALA A 454 -14.53 -6.10 -10.70
C ALA A 454 -13.28 -5.27 -11.02
N GLY A 455 -12.08 -5.84 -10.84
CA GLY A 455 -10.82 -5.15 -11.15
C GLY A 455 -10.65 -4.83 -12.63
N TYR A 456 -11.00 -5.74 -13.55
CA TYR A 456 -10.97 -5.45 -14.99
C TYR A 456 -11.96 -4.36 -15.38
N VAL A 457 -13.18 -4.42 -14.86
CA VAL A 457 -14.20 -3.41 -15.15
C VAL A 457 -13.72 -2.04 -14.70
N ALA A 458 -13.18 -1.94 -13.47
CA ALA A 458 -12.63 -0.69 -12.96
C ALA A 458 -11.47 -0.16 -13.81
N ILE A 459 -10.49 -1.00 -14.14
CA ILE A 459 -9.33 -0.60 -14.96
C ILE A 459 -9.78 -0.15 -16.36
N ILE A 460 -10.68 -0.89 -17.02
CA ILE A 460 -11.18 -0.51 -18.36
C ILE A 460 -11.89 0.83 -18.30
N VAL A 461 -12.75 1.07 -17.31
CA VAL A 461 -13.44 2.36 -17.14
C VAL A 461 -12.44 3.50 -16.96
N ILE A 462 -11.42 3.30 -16.12
CA ILE A 462 -10.38 4.31 -15.88
C ILE A 462 -9.58 4.58 -17.15
N VAL A 463 -9.18 3.53 -17.88
CA VAL A 463 -8.49 3.65 -19.18
C VAL A 463 -9.35 4.44 -20.17
N CYS A 464 -10.63 4.13 -20.31
CA CYS A 464 -11.53 4.85 -21.21
C CYS A 464 -11.66 6.34 -20.86
N ILE A 465 -11.90 6.67 -19.59
CA ILE A 465 -12.01 8.06 -19.11
C ILE A 465 -10.67 8.79 -19.32
N THR A 466 -9.55 8.13 -19.02
CA THR A 466 -8.22 8.72 -19.19
C THR A 466 -7.89 8.97 -20.65
N GLU A 467 -8.20 8.04 -21.55
CA GLU A 467 -7.96 8.21 -23.00
C GLU A 467 -8.80 9.37 -23.55
N MET A 468 -10.08 9.47 -23.17
CA MET A 468 -10.93 10.60 -23.56
C MET A 468 -10.33 11.93 -23.12
N HIS A 469 -9.87 12.01 -21.87
CA HIS A 469 -9.26 13.23 -21.34
C HIS A 469 -7.93 13.56 -22.02
N VAL A 470 -7.06 12.58 -22.26
CA VAL A 470 -5.80 12.79 -22.99
C VAL A 470 -6.06 13.40 -24.36
N LEU A 471 -7.04 12.89 -25.11
CA LEU A 471 -7.38 13.42 -26.43
C LEU A 471 -7.93 14.85 -26.36
N GLU A 472 -8.70 15.18 -25.32
CA GLU A 472 -9.19 16.54 -25.09
C GLU A 472 -8.06 17.50 -24.74
N VAL A 473 -7.19 17.12 -23.81
CA VAL A 473 -6.02 17.89 -23.38
C VAL A 473 -5.07 18.14 -24.54
N GLN A 474 -4.79 17.12 -25.35
CA GLN A 474 -3.93 17.24 -26.52
C GLN A 474 -4.51 18.27 -27.52
N LYS A 475 -5.81 18.19 -27.80
CA LYS A 475 -6.50 19.17 -28.67
C LYS A 475 -6.47 20.56 -28.04
N PHE A 476 -6.72 20.69 -26.76
CA PHE A 476 -6.75 21.98 -26.08
C PHE A 476 -5.38 22.67 -26.10
N ILE A 477 -4.31 21.95 -25.77
CA ILE A 477 -2.96 22.52 -25.69
C ILE A 477 -2.42 22.84 -27.09
N TYR A 478 -2.50 21.90 -28.03
CA TYR A 478 -1.76 21.99 -29.29
C TYR A 478 -2.57 22.46 -30.50
N LYS A 479 -3.91 22.46 -30.45
CA LYS A 479 -4.70 22.94 -31.59
C LYS A 479 -4.63 24.47 -31.66
N GLN A 480 -4.00 24.97 -32.72
CA GLN A 480 -4.18 26.34 -33.17
C GLN A 480 -5.62 26.48 -33.68
N LEU A 481 -6.36 27.48 -33.19
CA LEU A 481 -7.54 27.95 -33.89
C LEU A 481 -7.02 28.44 -35.25
N THR A 482 -7.28 27.70 -36.33
CA THR A 482 -7.23 28.27 -37.66
C THR A 482 -8.12 29.51 -37.62
N PRO A 483 -7.62 30.71 -37.96
CA PRO A 483 -8.47 31.88 -37.98
C PRO A 483 -9.53 31.64 -39.06
N ALA A 484 -10.76 31.41 -38.63
CA ALA A 484 -11.93 31.58 -39.46
C ALA A 484 -12.05 33.09 -39.73
N ASN A 485 -11.29 33.60 -40.70
CA ASN A 485 -11.54 34.82 -41.44
C ASN A 485 -10.47 35.02 -42.52
N SER A 486 -10.73 34.43 -43.67
CA SER A 486 -10.41 35.05 -44.96
C SER A 486 -11.59 34.85 -45.89
N THR A 487 -12.75 35.39 -45.50
CA THR A 487 -13.74 35.86 -46.47
C THR A 487 -13.30 37.23 -46.94
N SER A 488 -12.79 37.33 -48.17
CA SER A 488 -12.95 38.52 -49.02
C SER A 488 -12.51 38.22 -50.46
N LEU A 489 -13.52 38.17 -51.33
CA LEU A 489 -13.56 38.45 -52.78
C LEU A 489 -12.82 37.51 -53.74
#